data_AF-A0A2D1SUR4-F1
#
_entry.id   AF-A0A2D1SUR4-F1
#
_cell.length_a   1.000
_cell.length_b   1.000
_cell.length_c   1.000
_cell.angle_alpha   90.00
_cell.angle_beta   90.00
_cell.angle_gamma   90.00
#
_symmetry.space_group_name_H-M   'P 1'
#
loop_
_entity.id
_entity.type
_entity.pdbx_description
1 polymer ?
#
loop_
_entity_poly.entity_id
_entity_poly.type
_entity_poly.pdbx_seq_one_letter_code
_entity_poly.pdbx_strand_id
1 'polypeptide(L)'
;MGQLCYSDFELVKETETDGFIYGEITDHFYFENGDACISGDGFIQAPDGSRAGIIWGIEKEPSISVCIEPEEDRWGVYELSFIKPIKTMDDLIVNFRAVLPLLKEAYKNSVHIE
;
A
#
# COMPACT_ATOMS: atom_id res chain seq x y z
N MET A 1 12.10 20.85 6.95
CA MET A 1 11.15 19.80 7.38
C MET A 1 10.31 19.49 6.16
N GLY A 2 10.61 18.40 5.46
CA GLY A 2 9.85 17.97 4.28
C GLY A 2 8.45 17.54 4.71
N GLN A 3 7.43 17.96 3.99
CA GLN A 3 6.07 17.52 4.20
C GLN A 3 5.99 16.03 3.85
N LEU A 4 5.50 15.19 4.77
CA LEU A 4 5.28 13.78 4.47
C LEU A 4 4.32 13.67 3.28
N CYS A 5 4.71 12.92 2.25
CA CYS A 5 3.81 12.54 1.17
C CYS A 5 2.54 11.90 1.77
N TYR A 6 1.38 12.28 1.23
CA TYR A 6 0.06 11.80 1.67
C TYR A 6 -0.35 12.19 3.11
N SER A 7 0.13 13.31 3.64
CA SER A 7 -0.23 13.77 5.00
C SER A 7 -1.73 14.05 5.18
N ASP A 8 -2.45 14.31 4.09
CA ASP A 8 -3.90 14.57 4.07
C ASP A 8 -4.75 13.29 4.01
N PHE A 9 -4.14 12.12 3.88
CA PHE A 9 -4.83 10.84 3.72
C PHE A 9 -4.75 9.97 4.97
N GLU A 10 -5.84 9.23 5.24
CA GLU A 10 -5.99 8.46 6.46
C GLU A 10 -5.21 7.14 6.43
N LEU A 11 -4.73 6.75 7.61
CA LEU A 11 -4.17 5.42 7.84
C LEU A 11 -5.28 4.48 8.29
N VAL A 12 -5.38 3.33 7.63
CA VAL A 12 -6.32 2.27 7.98
C VAL A 12 -5.68 1.39 9.06
N LYS A 13 -5.85 1.77 10.32
CA LYS A 13 -5.15 1.16 11.48
C LYS A 13 -5.40 -0.34 11.62
N GLU A 14 -6.55 -0.82 11.16
CA GLU A 14 -6.92 -2.23 11.16
C GLU A 14 -5.98 -3.09 10.30
N THR A 15 -5.29 -2.49 9.34
CA THR A 15 -4.29 -3.17 8.50
C THR A 15 -2.93 -3.32 9.18
N GLU A 16 -2.70 -2.66 10.31
CA GLU A 16 -1.40 -2.64 10.99
C GLU A 16 -0.86 -4.05 11.18
N THR A 17 0.30 -4.30 10.57
CA THR A 17 0.98 -5.59 10.63
C THR A 17 2.48 -5.34 10.65
N ASP A 18 3.15 -5.76 11.73
CA ASP A 18 4.59 -5.57 11.96
C ASP A 18 5.05 -4.10 11.85
N GLY A 19 4.20 -3.16 12.26
CA GLY A 19 4.44 -1.72 12.21
C GLY A 19 4.25 -1.07 10.83
N PHE A 20 3.88 -1.85 9.81
CA PHE A 20 3.46 -1.34 8.51
C PHE A 20 1.95 -1.13 8.50
N ILE A 21 1.50 0.00 7.93
CA ILE A 21 0.08 0.37 7.89
C ILE A 21 -0.29 0.82 6.48
N TYR A 22 -1.41 0.34 5.96
CA TYR A 22 -2.00 0.81 4.72
C TYR A 22 -2.60 2.21 4.90
N GLY A 23 -2.35 3.08 3.95
CA GLY A 23 -2.96 4.40 3.83
C GLY A 23 -3.87 4.48 2.62
N GLU A 24 -5.07 5.01 2.81
CA GLU A 24 -6.14 5.00 1.80
C GLU A 24 -6.16 6.31 1.02
N ILE A 25 -6.06 6.22 -0.32
CA ILE A 25 -6.23 7.36 -1.24
C ILE A 25 -7.55 7.23 -2.00
N THR A 26 -7.80 6.05 -2.58
CA THR A 26 -9.11 5.70 -3.13
C THR A 26 -10.02 5.20 -2.01
N ASP A 27 -11.22 5.77 -1.87
CA ASP A 27 -12.25 5.23 -0.97
C ASP A 27 -12.76 3.90 -1.54
N HIS A 28 -12.34 2.78 -0.95
CA HIS A 28 -12.64 1.43 -1.43
C HIS A 28 -14.10 1.01 -1.19
N PHE A 29 -14.83 1.76 -0.37
CA PHE A 29 -16.20 1.44 0.06
C PHE A 29 -17.27 2.30 -0.62
N TYR A 30 -16.88 3.31 -1.40
CA TYR A 30 -17.80 4.26 -2.02
C TYR A 30 -18.53 3.76 -3.28
N PHE A 31 -18.35 2.51 -3.73
CA PHE A 31 -19.02 2.03 -4.94
C PHE A 31 -20.55 1.97 -4.76
N GLU A 32 -21.26 2.89 -5.44
CA GLU A 32 -22.70 3.18 -5.32
C GLU A 32 -23.64 1.96 -5.47
N ASN A 33 -23.13 0.81 -5.91
CA ASN A 33 -23.91 -0.42 -6.11
C ASN A 33 -23.54 -1.58 -5.17
N GLY A 34 -22.62 -1.39 -4.21
CA GLY A 34 -22.14 -2.47 -3.32
C GLY A 34 -21.25 -3.50 -4.01
N ASP A 35 -20.71 -3.13 -5.17
CA ASP A 35 -19.70 -3.88 -5.91
C ASP A 35 -18.35 -3.80 -5.18
N ALA A 36 -17.54 -4.85 -5.33
CA ALA A 36 -16.21 -4.90 -4.72
C ALA A 36 -15.20 -4.07 -5.54
N CYS A 37 -14.35 -3.33 -4.85
CA CYS A 37 -13.24 -2.59 -5.46
C CYS A 37 -12.19 -3.56 -6.01
N ILE A 38 -11.83 -3.40 -7.29
CA ILE A 38 -10.87 -4.27 -8.00
C ILE A 38 -9.56 -3.58 -8.36
N SER A 39 -9.45 -2.27 -8.12
CA SER A 39 -8.23 -1.51 -8.34
C SER A 39 -8.31 -0.20 -7.57
N GLY A 40 -7.17 0.36 -7.18
CA GLY A 40 -7.13 1.68 -6.57
C GLY A 40 -5.73 2.17 -6.29
N ASP A 41 -5.68 3.36 -5.69
CA ASP A 41 -4.46 4.00 -5.23
C ASP A 41 -4.44 4.01 -3.70
N GLY A 42 -3.24 3.95 -3.14
CA GLY A 42 -2.99 4.06 -1.72
C GLY A 42 -1.55 4.44 -1.43
N PHE A 43 -1.19 4.35 -0.18
CA PHE A 43 0.19 4.40 0.25
C PHE A 43 0.42 3.39 1.37
N ILE A 44 1.67 3.16 1.72
CA ILE A 44 2.03 2.37 2.89
C ILE A 44 2.93 3.22 3.77
N GLN A 45 2.71 3.14 5.08
CA GLN A 45 3.59 3.72 6.08
C GLN A 45 4.42 2.61 6.71
N ALA A 46 5.74 2.77 6.69
CA ALA A 46 6.69 1.88 7.33
C ALA A 46 6.82 2.20 8.83
N PRO A 47 7.45 1.31 9.64
CA PRO A 47 7.60 1.51 11.09
C PRO A 47 8.38 2.77 11.49
N ASP A 48 9.26 3.27 10.61
CA ASP A 48 10.02 4.49 10.83
C ASP A 48 9.23 5.77 10.47
N GLY A 49 7.99 5.61 9.99
CA GLY A 49 7.10 6.69 9.56
C GLY A 49 7.28 7.11 8.10
N SER A 50 8.27 6.57 7.38
CA SER A 50 8.44 6.81 5.95
C SER A 50 7.30 6.19 5.14
N ARG A 51 7.04 6.72 3.94
CA ARG A 51 5.89 6.32 3.13
C ARG A 51 6.28 6.04 1.68
N ALA A 52 5.61 5.05 1.08
CA ALA A 52 5.66 4.77 -0.35
C ALA A 52 4.26 4.79 -0.94
N GLY A 53 4.13 5.31 -2.16
CA GLY A 53 2.88 5.24 -2.91
C GLY A 53 2.66 3.82 -3.42
N ILE A 54 1.41 3.40 -3.52
CA ILE A 54 1.04 2.13 -4.13
C ILE A 54 -0.14 2.32 -5.08
N ILE A 55 -0.08 1.66 -6.21
CA ILE A 55 -1.21 1.46 -7.13
C ILE A 55 -1.49 -0.03 -7.10
N TRP A 56 -2.74 -0.46 -7.10
CA TRP A 56 -3.04 -1.89 -7.02
C TRP A 56 -4.19 -2.30 -7.91
N GLY A 57 -4.12 -3.56 -8.36
CA GLY A 57 -5.18 -4.27 -9.09
C GLY A 57 -5.36 -5.69 -8.53
N ILE A 58 -6.19 -6.52 -9.19
CA ILE A 58 -6.38 -7.93 -8.81
C ILE A 58 -5.64 -8.88 -9.75
N GLU A 59 -4.86 -9.79 -9.19
CA GLU A 59 -4.31 -10.95 -9.89
C GLU A 59 -4.46 -12.23 -9.05
N LYS A 60 -4.05 -13.37 -9.60
CA LYS A 60 -4.11 -14.66 -8.90
C LYS A 60 -3.10 -14.79 -7.76
N GLU A 61 -1.95 -14.13 -7.89
CA GLU A 61 -0.84 -14.22 -6.96
C GLU A 61 -0.38 -12.81 -6.55
N PRO A 62 0.06 -12.61 -5.30
CA PRO A 62 0.57 -11.32 -4.89
C PRO A 62 1.88 -11.03 -5.63
N SER A 63 1.97 -9.83 -6.21
CA SER A 63 3.16 -9.36 -6.89
C SER A 63 3.43 -7.90 -6.57
N ILE A 64 4.68 -7.49 -6.77
CA ILE A 64 5.13 -6.12 -6.66
C ILE A 64 5.99 -5.78 -7.88
N SER A 65 5.79 -4.60 -8.44
CA SER A 65 6.65 -4.00 -9.46
C SER A 65 6.98 -2.57 -9.05
N VAL A 66 8.16 -2.09 -9.43
CA VAL A 66 8.58 -0.70 -9.17
C VAL A 66 8.01 0.19 -10.26
N CYS A 67 7.17 1.15 -9.90
CA CYS A 67 6.71 2.20 -10.81
C CYS A 67 7.66 3.41 -10.77
N ILE A 68 8.09 3.79 -9.57
CA ILE A 68 9.06 4.87 -9.34
C ILE A 68 10.08 4.35 -8.35
N GLU A 69 11.34 4.44 -8.74
CA GLU A 69 12.47 4.02 -7.91
C GLU A 69 12.53 4.79 -6.57
N PRO A 70 13.10 4.20 -5.52
CA PRO A 70 13.37 4.91 -4.29
C PRO A 70 14.31 6.10 -4.50
N GLU A 71 14.04 7.20 -3.80
CA GLU A 71 14.84 8.43 -3.74
C GLU A 71 15.10 8.80 -2.25
N GLU A 72 15.93 9.82 -1.99
CA GLU A 72 16.34 10.19 -0.62
C GLU A 72 15.17 10.49 0.33
N ASP A 73 14.02 10.95 -0.17
CA ASP A 73 12.87 11.39 0.61
C ASP A 73 11.63 10.49 0.48
N ARG A 74 11.67 9.49 -0.40
CA ARG A 74 10.58 8.54 -0.64
C ARG A 74 11.15 7.19 -1.01
N TRP A 75 10.66 6.14 -0.38
CA TRP A 75 11.15 4.80 -0.71
C TRP A 75 10.51 4.19 -1.97
N GLY A 76 9.84 5.00 -2.79
CA GLY A 76 9.38 4.64 -4.13
C GLY A 76 7.86 4.67 -4.29
N VAL A 77 7.42 4.26 -5.49
CA VAL A 77 6.02 3.96 -5.80
C VAL A 77 5.95 2.58 -6.43
N TYR A 78 5.04 1.75 -5.95
CA TYR A 78 4.94 0.35 -6.35
C TYR A 78 3.57 0.03 -6.93
N GLU A 79 3.55 -0.83 -7.94
CA GLU A 79 2.32 -1.47 -8.38
C GLU A 79 2.21 -2.83 -7.71
N LEU A 80 1.06 -3.09 -7.10
CA LEU A 80 0.76 -4.29 -6.33
C LEU A 80 -0.36 -5.08 -6.99
N SER A 81 -0.26 -6.40 -6.84
CA SER A 81 -1.38 -7.28 -7.14
C SER A 81 -2.00 -7.81 -5.86
N PHE A 82 -3.24 -7.43 -5.61
CA PHE A 82 -4.08 -8.04 -4.59
C PHE A 82 -4.70 -9.33 -5.10
N ILE A 83 -5.01 -10.24 -4.18
CA ILE A 83 -5.47 -11.60 -4.51
C ILE A 83 -6.99 -11.72 -4.57
N LYS A 84 -7.72 -10.71 -4.06
CA LYS A 84 -9.17 -10.66 -4.13
C LYS A 84 -9.71 -9.23 -4.15
N PRO A 85 -10.91 -9.01 -4.70
CA PRO A 85 -11.59 -7.72 -4.61
C PRO A 85 -11.82 -7.29 -3.15
N ILE A 86 -11.84 -5.97 -2.90
CA ILE A 86 -12.11 -5.39 -1.59
C ILE A 86 -13.59 -5.04 -1.49
N LYS A 87 -14.31 -5.68 -0.57
CA LYS A 87 -15.69 -5.34 -0.24
C LYS A 87 -15.87 -4.97 1.23
N THR A 88 -15.00 -5.49 2.08
CA THR A 88 -15.02 -5.33 3.53
C THR A 88 -13.63 -4.98 4.04
N MET A 89 -13.55 -4.48 5.27
CA MET A 89 -12.25 -4.23 5.92
C MET A 89 -11.40 -5.51 6.02
N ASP A 90 -12.02 -6.67 6.27
CA ASP A 90 -11.32 -7.96 6.28
C ASP A 90 -10.70 -8.30 4.92
N ASP A 91 -11.31 -7.86 3.81
CA ASP A 91 -10.73 -8.06 2.48
C ASP A 91 -9.45 -7.25 2.29
N LEU A 92 -9.47 -5.98 2.71
CA LEU A 92 -8.29 -5.12 2.70
C LEU A 92 -7.18 -5.68 3.58
N ILE A 93 -7.49 -6.12 4.81
CA ILE A 93 -6.52 -6.73 5.72
C ILE A 93 -5.87 -7.97 5.10
N VAL A 94 -6.67 -8.87 4.50
CA VAL A 94 -6.17 -10.10 3.87
C VAL A 94 -5.25 -9.77 2.70
N ASN A 95 -5.66 -8.85 1.83
CA ASN A 95 -4.86 -8.43 0.68
C ASN A 95 -3.54 -7.78 1.13
N PHE A 96 -3.61 -6.84 2.07
CA PHE A 96 -2.43 -6.15 2.60
C PHE A 96 -1.42 -7.12 3.19
N ARG A 97 -1.88 -8.08 4.01
CA ARG A 97 -1.00 -9.10 4.58
C ARG A 97 -0.40 -10.04 3.55
N ALA A 98 -1.10 -10.29 2.44
CA ALA A 98 -0.59 -11.13 1.35
C ALA A 98 0.57 -10.46 0.60
N VAL A 99 0.52 -9.14 0.38
CA VAL A 99 1.59 -8.39 -0.29
C VAL A 99 2.69 -7.90 0.65
N LEU A 100 2.43 -7.87 1.96
CA LEU A 100 3.35 -7.31 2.95
C LEU A 100 4.77 -7.92 2.93
N PRO A 101 4.98 -9.23 2.74
CA PRO A 101 6.33 -9.78 2.62
C PRO A 101 7.15 -9.13 1.50
N LEU A 102 6.51 -8.89 0.34
CA LEU A 102 7.13 -8.27 -0.83
C LEU A 102 7.45 -6.79 -0.57
N LEU A 103 6.52 -6.08 0.08
CA LEU A 103 6.70 -4.68 0.47
C LEU A 103 7.83 -4.51 1.49
N LYS A 104 8.01 -5.46 2.41
CA LYS A 104 9.13 -5.44 3.35
C LYS A 104 10.47 -5.62 2.66
N GLU A 105 10.54 -6.45 1.63
CA GLU A 105 11.75 -6.59 0.82
C GLU A 105 12.05 -5.31 0.05
N ALA A 106 11.04 -4.72 -0.58
CA ALA A 106 11.16 -3.44 -1.27
C ALA A 106 11.63 -2.31 -0.33
N TYR A 107 11.04 -2.21 0.87
CA TYR A 107 11.46 -1.26 1.90
C TYR A 107 12.92 -1.48 2.34
N LYS A 108 13.35 -2.72 2.58
CA LYS A 108 14.75 -3.00 2.91
C LYS A 108 15.70 -2.53 1.81
N ASN A 109 15.36 -2.78 0.54
CA ASN A 109 16.19 -2.39 -0.59
C ASN A 109 16.24 -0.87 -0.79
N SER A 110 15.17 -0.16 -0.42
CA SER A 110 15.12 1.31 -0.50
C SER A 110 16.00 2.03 0.52
N VAL A 111 16.22 1.44 1.70
CA VAL A 111 17.01 2.02 2.79
C VAL A 111 18.52 1.83 2.57
N HIS A 112 18.92 1.02 1.58
CA HIS A 112 20.31 0.70 1.25
C HIS A 112 20.81 1.31 -0.07
N ILE A 113 20.17 2.37 -0.57
CA ILE A 113 20.73 3.15 -1.68
C ILE A 113 21.84 4.05 -1.10
N GLU A 114 23.06 3.49 -1.01
CA GLU A 114 24.32 4.23 -0.76
C GLU A 114 24.84 4.93 -2.02
#